data_AF-A0A7H5F2F1-F1
#
_entry.id   AF-A0A7H5F2F1-F1
#
_cell.length_a   1.000
_cell.length_b   1.000
_cell.length_c   1.000
_cell.angle_alpha   90.00
_cell.angle_beta   90.00
_cell.angle_gamma   90.00
#
_symmetry.space_group_name_H-M   'P 1'
#
loop_
_entity.id
_entity.type
_entity.pdbx_description
1 polymer ?
#
loop_
_entity_poly.entity_id
_entity_poly.type
_entity_poly.pdbx_seq_one_letter_code
_entity_poly.pdbx_strand_id
1 'polypeptide(L)'
;MPNTIPHQVDPDYLEEAHTKRHFEDIDFELSEEDTDEKKKRVADLGLYIFNREELAKKYKEIIINTPDPLEALDRAYEELDGLPRSRYGELTVSEAKSEQKLLNKVLSAGKEVQRTELFALPYYDLNRMGLYTKEGRYIYDRSLQDNERQSSILNISAKSA
;
A
#
# COMPACT_ATOMS: atom_id res chain seq x y z
N MET A 1 -6.31 25.06 -29.52
CA MET A 1 -6.55 23.90 -28.62
C MET A 1 -6.10 24.30 -27.22
N PRO A 2 -6.66 23.77 -26.13
CA PRO A 2 -6.22 24.15 -24.79
C PRO A 2 -4.71 23.86 -24.66
N ASN A 3 -3.93 24.87 -24.28
CA ASN A 3 -2.46 24.81 -24.12
C ASN A 3 -2.04 24.06 -22.84
N THR A 4 -2.79 23.03 -22.45
CA THR A 4 -2.64 22.37 -21.15
C THR A 4 -2.71 20.87 -21.34
N ILE A 5 -1.89 20.15 -20.58
CA ILE A 5 -1.98 18.69 -20.51
C ILE A 5 -3.33 18.32 -19.90
N PRO A 6 -4.08 17.37 -20.50
CA PRO A 6 -5.37 16.95 -19.96
C PRO A 6 -5.18 16.19 -18.64
N HIS A 7 -6.10 16.42 -17.71
CA HIS A 7 -6.08 15.72 -16.41
C HIS A 7 -6.65 14.29 -16.48
N GLN A 8 -7.23 13.93 -17.62
CA GLN A 8 -7.77 12.60 -17.90
C GLN A 8 -7.51 12.27 -19.37
N VAL A 9 -7.01 11.07 -19.63
CA VAL A 9 -6.91 10.50 -20.97
C VAL A 9 -7.68 9.19 -21.02
N ASP A 10 -8.04 8.76 -22.23
CA ASP A 10 -8.60 7.42 -22.43
C ASP A 10 -7.51 6.38 -22.11
N PRO A 11 -7.77 5.38 -21.24
CA PRO A 11 -6.85 4.29 -20.98
C PRO A 11 -6.33 3.59 -22.24
N ASP A 12 -7.12 3.57 -23.31
CA ASP A 12 -6.72 2.97 -24.60
C ASP A 12 -5.54 3.71 -25.25
N TYR A 13 -5.36 5.01 -24.96
CA TYR A 13 -4.17 5.76 -25.41
C TYR A 13 -2.91 5.44 -24.60
N LEU A 14 -3.04 4.70 -23.49
CA LEU A 14 -1.94 4.30 -22.62
C LEU A 14 -1.43 2.88 -22.93
N GLU A 15 -1.87 2.27 -24.03
CA GLU A 15 -1.37 0.97 -24.46
C GLU A 15 0.16 0.99 -24.75
N GLU A 16 0.77 -0.19 -24.59
CA GLU A 16 2.23 -0.43 -24.59
C GLU A 16 2.92 0.02 -25.90
N ALA A 17 2.17 0.11 -27.00
CA ALA A 17 2.66 0.55 -28.30
C ALA A 17 2.94 2.06 -28.37
N HIS A 18 2.40 2.85 -27.44
CA HIS A 18 2.35 4.32 -27.53
C HIS A 18 2.95 5.05 -26.33
N THR A 19 3.32 4.33 -25.26
CA THR A 19 3.79 4.94 -24.01
C THR A 19 5.01 4.21 -23.43
N LYS A 20 5.90 4.98 -22.80
CA LYS A 20 6.95 4.39 -21.96
C LYS A 20 6.39 4.17 -20.56
N ARG A 21 6.55 2.95 -20.04
CA ARG A 21 6.19 2.60 -18.67
C ARG A 21 7.37 2.81 -17.74
N HIS A 22 7.10 3.33 -16.55
CA HIS A 22 8.07 3.48 -15.49
C HIS A 22 7.38 3.33 -14.15
N PHE A 23 8.10 2.78 -13.18
CA PHE A 23 7.60 2.65 -11.81
C PHE A 23 8.23 3.75 -10.97
N GLU A 24 7.40 4.50 -10.27
CA GLU A 24 7.85 5.56 -9.35
C GLU A 24 7.17 5.42 -8.00
N ASP A 25 7.88 5.81 -6.95
CA ASP A 25 7.34 5.94 -5.60
C ASP A 25 6.64 7.30 -5.50
N ILE A 26 5.32 7.29 -5.39
CA ILE A 26 4.49 8.51 -5.40
C ILE A 26 3.86 8.69 -4.03
N ASP A 27 3.93 9.92 -3.52
CA ASP A 27 3.17 10.35 -2.34
C ASP A 27 1.69 10.54 -2.72
N PHE A 28 0.81 9.71 -2.18
CA PHE A 28 -0.64 9.90 -2.25
C PHE A 28 -1.14 10.51 -0.96
N GLU A 29 -1.91 11.60 -1.05
CA GLU A 29 -2.65 12.12 0.10
C GLU A 29 -3.71 11.11 0.53
N LEU A 30 -3.84 10.90 1.83
CA LEU A 30 -4.88 10.01 2.36
C LEU A 30 -6.24 10.68 2.23
N SER A 31 -7.20 9.96 1.65
CA SER A 31 -8.60 10.37 1.75
C SER A 31 -9.12 10.25 3.19
N GLU A 32 -10.27 10.86 3.50
CA GLU A 32 -10.93 10.66 4.79
C GLU A 32 -11.28 9.18 5.03
N GLU A 33 -11.74 8.49 3.99
CA GLU A 33 -12.08 7.06 4.04
C GLU A 33 -10.84 6.20 4.33
N ASP A 34 -9.74 6.41 3.59
CA ASP A 34 -8.46 5.72 3.84
C ASP A 34 -7.95 5.96 5.26
N THR A 35 -8.11 7.19 5.74
CA THR A 35 -7.70 7.59 7.08
C THR A 35 -8.49 6.82 8.13
N ASP A 36 -9.81 6.72 7.98
CA ASP A 36 -10.67 6.04 8.95
C ASP A 36 -10.49 4.52 8.92
N GLU A 37 -10.29 3.91 7.76
CA GLU A 37 -9.92 2.50 7.64
C GLU A 37 -8.60 2.19 8.35
N LYS A 38 -7.57 3.01 8.11
CA LYS A 38 -6.26 2.86 8.74
C LYS A 38 -6.33 3.06 10.26
N LYS A 39 -7.13 4.02 10.77
CA LYS A 39 -7.37 4.19 12.22
C LYS A 39 -8.02 2.95 12.84
N LYS A 40 -9.06 2.41 12.19
CA LYS A 40 -9.73 1.18 12.64
C LYS A 40 -8.73 0.02 12.72
N ARG A 41 -7.90 -0.14 11.69
CA ARG A 41 -6.85 -1.17 11.67
C ARG A 41 -5.85 -1.00 12.81
N VAL A 42 -5.41 0.22 13.11
CA VAL A 42 -4.52 0.52 14.25
C VAL A 42 -5.15 0.12 15.58
N ALA A 43 -6.45 0.39 15.77
CA ALA A 43 -7.19 0.02 16.96
C ALA A 43 -7.31 -1.51 17.11
N ASP A 44 -7.64 -2.21 16.02
CA ASP A 44 -7.73 -3.68 16.01
C ASP A 44 -6.37 -4.33 16.34
N LEU A 45 -5.27 -3.81 15.77
CA LEU A 45 -3.91 -4.25 16.09
C LEU A 45 -3.57 -3.99 17.56
N GLY A 46 -3.96 -2.83 18.09
CA GLY A 46 -3.77 -2.49 19.51
C GLY A 46 -4.48 -3.46 20.44
N LEU A 47 -5.74 -3.77 20.15
CA LEU A 47 -6.52 -4.74 20.92
C LEU A 47 -5.91 -6.15 20.84
N TYR A 48 -5.45 -6.56 19.65
CA TYR A 48 -4.77 -7.84 19.46
C TYR A 48 -3.48 -7.94 20.30
N ILE A 49 -2.62 -6.91 20.25
CA ILE A 49 -1.37 -6.85 21.02
C ILE A 49 -1.68 -6.92 22.52
N PHE A 50 -2.59 -6.10 23.00
CA PHE A 50 -2.99 -6.05 24.41
C PHE A 50 -3.48 -7.41 24.90
N ASN A 51 -4.44 -8.03 24.19
CA ASN A 51 -4.98 -9.32 24.57
C ASN A 51 -3.90 -10.41 24.62
N ARG A 52 -2.96 -10.42 23.67
CA ARG A 52 -1.85 -11.38 23.62
C ARG A 52 -0.88 -11.20 24.79
N GLU A 53 -0.56 -9.97 25.14
CA GLU A 53 0.33 -9.66 26.26
C GLU A 53 -0.31 -10.02 27.61
N GLU A 54 -1.60 -9.69 27.79
CA GLU A 54 -2.36 -10.07 28.99
C GLU A 54 -2.48 -11.59 29.14
N LEU A 55 -2.77 -12.31 28.05
CA LEU A 55 -2.80 -13.77 28.04
C LEU A 55 -1.45 -14.37 28.42
N ALA A 56 -0.36 -13.84 27.85
CA ALA A 56 0.98 -14.31 28.18
C ALA A 56 1.36 -14.02 29.64
N LYS A 57 0.90 -12.89 30.20
CA LYS A 57 1.11 -12.53 31.61
C LYS A 57 0.36 -13.49 32.53
N LYS A 58 -0.94 -13.71 32.29
CA LYS A 58 -1.75 -14.67 33.07
C LYS A 58 -1.16 -16.07 33.04
N TYR A 59 -0.76 -16.55 31.85
CA TYR A 59 -0.10 -17.84 31.73
C TYR A 59 1.15 -17.92 32.61
N LYS A 60 2.03 -16.91 32.56
CA LYS A 60 3.22 -16.86 33.42
C LYS A 60 2.88 -16.86 34.91
N GLU A 61 1.86 -16.11 35.32
CA GLU A 61 1.42 -16.08 36.72
C GLU A 61 0.95 -17.46 37.21
N ILE A 62 0.22 -18.21 36.39
CA ILE A 62 -0.22 -19.58 36.71
C ILE A 62 0.99 -20.50 36.89
N ILE A 63 1.95 -20.47 35.94
CA ILE A 63 3.15 -21.30 35.98
C ILE A 63 4.04 -20.98 37.18
N ILE A 64 4.18 -19.70 37.55
CA ILE A 64 5.03 -19.28 38.69
C ILE A 64 4.40 -19.65 40.03
N ASN A 65 3.07 -19.52 40.15
CA ASN A 65 2.36 -19.71 41.41
C ASN A 65 1.90 -21.15 41.67
N THR A 66 2.11 -22.06 40.72
CA THR A 66 1.72 -23.47 40.85
C THR A 66 2.97 -24.35 40.81
N PRO A 67 3.38 -24.95 41.95
CA PRO A 67 4.64 -25.70 42.04
C PRO A 67 4.68 -26.98 41.20
N ASP A 68 3.54 -27.67 41.04
CA ASP A 68 3.45 -28.87 40.21
C ASP A 68 3.23 -28.47 38.73
N PRO A 69 4.11 -28.90 37.80
CA PRO A 69 4.00 -28.52 36.39
C PRO A 69 2.75 -29.04 35.68
N LEU A 70 2.23 -30.20 36.06
CA LEU A 70 1.02 -30.77 35.44
C LEU A 70 -0.22 -30.03 35.93
N GLU A 71 -0.30 -29.75 37.24
CA GLU A 71 -1.37 -28.93 37.80
C GLU A 71 -1.38 -27.51 37.21
N ALA A 72 -0.20 -26.93 36.99
CA ALA A 72 -0.06 -25.62 36.37
C ALA A 72 -0.59 -25.60 34.93
N LEU A 73 -0.40 -26.69 34.18
CA LEU A 73 -0.90 -26.84 32.82
C LEU A 73 -2.43 -27.00 32.80
N ASP A 74 -2.99 -27.82 33.69
CA ASP A 74 -4.43 -28.03 33.79
C ASP A 74 -5.14 -26.72 34.16
N ARG A 75 -4.60 -25.97 35.14
CA ARG A 75 -5.11 -24.64 35.49
C ARG A 75 -4.99 -23.63 34.35
N ALA A 76 -3.87 -23.62 33.64
CA ALA A 76 -3.70 -22.75 32.48
C ALA A 76 -4.68 -23.10 31.36
N TYR A 77 -4.99 -24.39 31.17
CA TYR A 77 -6.00 -24.83 30.24
C TYR A 77 -7.37 -24.30 30.66
N GLU A 78 -7.82 -24.55 31.89
CA GLU A 78 -9.13 -24.11 32.40
C GLU A 78 -9.30 -22.58 32.42
N GLU A 79 -8.31 -21.84 32.92
CA GLU A 79 -8.41 -20.38 33.10
C GLU A 79 -8.27 -19.60 31.79
N LEU A 80 -7.65 -20.19 30.76
CA LEU A 80 -7.46 -19.57 29.45
C LEU A 80 -8.36 -20.19 28.37
N ASP A 81 -9.15 -21.21 28.69
CA ASP A 81 -10.16 -21.75 27.79
C ASP A 81 -11.30 -20.73 27.59
N GLY A 82 -11.74 -20.57 26.35
CA GLY A 82 -12.78 -19.59 26.00
C GLY A 82 -12.30 -18.15 25.78
N LEU A 83 -11.04 -17.81 26.07
CA LEU A 83 -10.49 -16.53 25.62
C LEU A 83 -10.33 -16.56 24.10
N PRO A 84 -10.68 -15.47 23.38
CA PRO A 84 -10.69 -15.46 21.93
C PRO A 84 -9.29 -15.76 21.39
N ARG A 85 -9.10 -17.01 20.95
CA ARG A 85 -7.85 -17.49 20.36
C ARG A 85 -7.69 -17.08 18.90
N SER A 86 -8.36 -16.00 18.50
CA SER A 86 -8.42 -15.56 17.12
C SER A 86 -7.01 -15.42 16.54
N ARG A 87 -6.73 -16.22 15.51
CA ARG A 87 -5.56 -16.14 14.61
C ARG A 87 -4.20 -16.40 15.27
N TYR A 88 -4.10 -17.35 16.20
CA TYR A 88 -2.78 -17.87 16.60
C TYR A 88 -2.10 -18.54 15.40
N GLY A 89 -1.25 -17.79 14.71
CA GLY A 89 -0.44 -18.27 13.58
C GLY A 89 -0.39 -17.33 12.37
N GLU A 90 -1.37 -16.43 12.19
CA GLU A 90 -1.42 -15.54 11.01
C GLU A 90 -0.56 -14.27 11.16
N LEU A 91 -0.42 -13.77 12.39
CA LEU A 91 0.32 -12.53 12.66
C LEU A 91 0.96 -12.61 14.06
N THR A 92 2.29 -12.51 14.14
CA THR A 92 3.00 -12.42 15.43
C THR A 92 2.79 -11.06 16.09
N VAL A 93 3.01 -10.95 17.41
CA VAL A 93 2.96 -9.65 18.12
C VAL A 93 4.02 -8.69 17.58
N SER A 94 5.17 -9.20 17.14
CA SER A 94 6.24 -8.40 16.54
C SER A 94 5.81 -7.79 15.21
N GLU A 95 5.19 -8.59 14.34
CA GLU A 95 4.64 -8.13 13.06
C GLU A 95 3.50 -7.13 13.29
N ALA A 96 2.60 -7.42 14.22
CA ALA A 96 1.50 -6.52 14.59
C ALA A 96 2.00 -5.15 15.08
N LYS A 97 3.04 -5.12 15.93
CA LYS A 97 3.67 -3.87 16.39
C LYS A 97 4.34 -3.11 15.24
N SER A 98 4.96 -3.84 14.32
CA SER A 98 5.64 -3.25 13.15
C SER A 98 4.62 -2.62 12.18
N GLU A 99 3.53 -3.33 11.88
CA GLU A 99 2.42 -2.85 11.08
C GLU A 99 1.77 -1.62 11.74
N GLN A 100 1.46 -1.69 13.04
CA GLN A 100 0.87 -0.59 13.79
C GLN A 100 1.76 0.67 13.75
N LYS A 101 3.08 0.50 13.88
CA LYS A 101 4.05 1.60 13.78
C LYS A 101 4.05 2.24 12.38
N LEU A 102 3.99 1.42 11.33
CA LEU A 102 3.94 1.89 9.95
C LEU A 102 2.66 2.70 9.69
N LEU A 103 1.50 2.16 10.09
CA LEU A 103 0.21 2.83 9.94
C LEU A 103 0.15 4.15 10.70
N ASN A 104 0.67 4.21 11.92
CA ASN A 104 0.77 5.46 12.67
C ASN A 104 1.65 6.50 11.97
N LYS A 105 2.76 6.07 11.34
CA LYS A 105 3.62 6.96 10.56
C LYS A 105 2.87 7.52 9.35
N VAL A 106 2.16 6.68 8.60
CA VAL A 106 1.34 7.08 7.45
C VAL A 106 0.24 8.05 7.87
N LEU A 107 -0.52 7.72 8.91
CA LEU A 107 -1.56 8.59 9.48
C LEU A 107 -1.01 9.95 9.93
N SER A 108 0.17 9.97 10.58
CA SER A 108 0.81 11.21 11.03
C SER A 108 1.32 12.09 9.87
N ALA A 109 1.72 11.47 8.76
CA ALA A 109 2.21 12.16 7.59
C ALA A 109 1.07 12.67 6.68
N GLY A 110 -0.15 12.12 6.84
CA GLY A 110 -1.30 12.42 5.97
C GLY A 110 -1.12 11.89 4.55
N LYS A 111 -0.09 11.08 4.30
CA LYS A 111 0.28 10.59 2.98
C LYS A 111 0.90 9.20 3.03
N GLU A 112 0.71 8.46 1.95
CA GLU A 112 1.23 7.12 1.74
C GLU A 112 2.08 7.07 0.48
N VAL A 113 3.29 6.52 0.59
CA VAL A 113 4.16 6.30 -0.58
C VAL A 113 3.75 4.98 -1.21
N GLN A 114 3.28 5.02 -2.46
CA GLN A 114 2.93 3.83 -3.22
C GLN A 114 3.75 3.75 -4.51
N ARG A 115 4.35 2.59 -4.75
CA ARG A 115 5.06 2.31 -6.00
C ARG A 115 4.04 2.09 -7.11
N THR A 116 3.92 3.07 -7.99
CA THR A 116 2.88 3.13 -9.00
C THR A 116 3.47 2.98 -10.39
N GLU A 117 2.81 2.20 -11.24
CA GLU A 117 3.11 2.14 -12.66
C GLU A 117 2.55 3.38 -13.35
N LEU A 118 3.44 4.16 -13.97
CA LEU A 118 3.10 5.38 -14.69
C LEU A 118 3.31 5.21 -16.19
N PHE A 119 2.36 5.76 -16.93
CA PHE A 119 2.33 5.75 -18.39
C PHE A 119 2.69 7.14 -18.89
N ALA A 120 3.80 7.24 -19.61
CA ALA A 120 4.33 8.49 -20.13
C ALA A 120 3.82 8.76 -21.54
N LEU A 121 3.02 9.81 -21.69
CA LEU A 121 2.44 10.25 -22.96
C LEU A 121 3.02 11.61 -23.39
N PRO A 122 3.72 11.68 -24.54
CA PRO A 122 4.36 12.92 -24.97
C PRO A 122 3.38 13.89 -25.64
N TYR A 123 3.42 15.15 -25.22
CA TYR A 123 2.70 16.28 -25.80
C TYR A 123 3.71 17.18 -26.52
N TYR A 124 4.09 16.79 -27.73
CA TYR A 124 5.16 17.43 -28.50
C TYR A 124 4.95 18.92 -28.72
N ASP A 125 3.71 19.34 -29.00
CA ASP A 125 3.35 20.75 -29.21
C ASP A 125 3.60 21.62 -27.96
N LEU A 126 3.59 21.00 -26.78
CA LEU A 126 3.84 21.67 -25.49
C LEU A 126 5.27 21.44 -24.97
N ASN A 127 6.06 20.60 -25.65
CA ASN A 127 7.36 20.11 -25.18
C ASN A 127 7.32 19.50 -23.76
N ARG A 128 6.20 18.83 -23.41
CA ARG A 128 6.00 18.19 -22.10
C ARG A 128 5.62 16.71 -22.23
N MET A 129 5.87 15.95 -21.18
CA MET A 129 5.46 14.57 -20.98
C MET A 129 4.42 14.56 -19.84
N GLY A 130 3.22 14.06 -20.11
CA GLY A 130 2.22 13.82 -19.08
C GLY A 130 2.36 12.39 -18.53
N LEU A 131 2.25 12.23 -17.22
CA LEU A 131 2.35 10.95 -16.53
C LEU A 131 1.01 10.60 -15.91
N TYR A 132 0.50 9.42 -16.26
CA TYR A 132 -0.83 8.97 -15.91
C TYR A 132 -0.79 7.61 -15.23
N THR A 133 -1.80 7.33 -14.39
CA THR A 133 -2.09 5.96 -13.95
C THR A 133 -2.63 5.14 -15.12
N LYS A 134 -2.72 3.81 -14.94
CA LYS A 134 -3.30 2.90 -15.94
C LYS A 134 -4.72 3.29 -16.35
N GLU A 135 -5.49 3.88 -15.44
CA GLU A 135 -6.86 4.34 -15.65
C GLU A 135 -6.95 5.71 -16.35
N GLY A 136 -5.82 6.25 -16.82
CA GLY A 136 -5.80 7.53 -17.53
C GLY A 136 -5.83 8.76 -16.63
N ARG A 137 -5.67 8.59 -15.31
CA ARG A 137 -5.70 9.69 -14.35
C ARG A 137 -4.34 10.39 -14.31
N TYR A 138 -4.35 11.71 -14.48
CA TYR A 138 -3.13 12.52 -14.40
C TYR A 138 -2.51 12.50 -13.00
N ILE A 139 -1.19 12.33 -12.95
CA ILE A 139 -0.39 12.48 -11.72
C ILE A 139 0.41 13.78 -11.77
N TYR A 140 1.31 13.91 -12.75
CA TYR A 140 2.15 15.10 -12.94
C TYR A 140 2.65 15.20 -14.38
N ASP A 141 3.35 16.28 -14.69
CA ASP A 141 4.03 16.44 -15.96
C ASP A 141 5.43 17.06 -15.85
N ARG A 142 6.29 16.71 -16.81
CA ARG A 142 7.67 17.21 -16.89
C ARG A 142 8.03 17.64 -18.31
N SER A 143 9.12 18.36 -18.47
CA SER A 143 9.65 18.66 -19.80
C SER A 143 10.12 17.38 -20.51
N LEU A 144 9.99 17.34 -21.85
CA LEU A 144 10.57 16.25 -22.65
C LEU A 144 12.10 16.28 -22.54
N GLN A 145 12.69 15.11 -22.31
CA GLN A 145 14.13 14.88 -22.41
C GLN A 145 14.57 14.92 -23.88
N ASP A 146 15.86 15.15 -24.14
CA ASP A 146 16.35 15.33 -25.51
C ASP A 146 16.10 14.11 -26.42
N ASN A 147 16.15 12.90 -25.86
CA ASN A 147 15.82 11.64 -26.56
C ASN A 147 14.31 11.38 -26.72
N GLU A 148 13.45 12.16 -26.07
CA GLU A 148 11.98 12.06 -26.14
C GLU A 148 11.39 13.10 -27.09
N ARG A 149 12.16 14.11 -27.51
CA ARG A 149 11.74 15.14 -28.47
C ARG A 149 11.67 14.67 -29.91
N GLN A 150 12.29 13.52 -30.22
CA GLN A 150 12.19 12.92 -31.54
C GLN A 150 10.94 12.04 -31.60
N SER A 151 9.95 12.43 -32.41
CA SER A 151 8.84 11.56 -32.77
C SER A 151 9.40 10.43 -33.63
N SER A 152 9.53 9.22 -33.07
CA SER A 152 9.81 8.05 -33.90
C SER A 152 8.59 7.83 -34.80
N ILE A 153 8.69 8.21 -36.07
CA ILE A 153 7.73 7.79 -37.10
C ILE A 153 7.85 6.26 -37.17
N LEU A 154 6.95 5.55 -36.52
CA LEU A 154 6.76 4.13 -36.77
C LEU A 154 6.26 4.02 -38.21
N ASN A 155 7.20 3.76 -39.12
CA ASN A 155 6.93 3.42 -40.49
C ASN A 155 6.23 2.05 -40.48
N ILE A 156 4.92 2.06 -40.27
CA ILE A 156 4.08 0.88 -40.54
C ILE A 156 4.07 0.78 -42.06
N SER A 157 5.07 0.09 -42.60
CA SER A 157 5.06 -0.34 -43.98
C SER A 157 3.82 -1.21 -44.16
N ALA A 158 2.81 -0.62 -44.79
CA ALA A 158 1.69 -1.36 -45.33
C ALA A 158 2.28 -2.47 -46.21
N LYS A 159 2.16 -3.72 -45.75
CA LYS A 159 2.25 -4.88 -46.63
C LYS A 159 1.16 -4.69 -47.67
N SER A 160 1.56 -4.13 -48.80
CA SER A 160 0.78 -4.19 -50.03
C SER A 160 0.74 -5.66 -50.46
N ALA A 161 -0.43 -6.06 -50.93
CA ALA A 161 -0.86 -7.39 -51.32
C ALA A 161 0.14 -8.17 -52.20
#